data_AF-A0AAE0NTK7-F1
#
_entry.id   AF-A0AAE0NTK7-F1
#
_cell.length_a   1.000
_cell.length_b   1.000
_cell.length_c   1.000
_cell.angle_alpha   90.00
_cell.angle_beta   90.00
_cell.angle_gamma   90.00
#
_symmetry.space_group_name_H-M   'P 1'
#
loop_
_entity.id
_entity.type
_entity.pdbx_description
1 polymer ?
#
loop_
_entity_poly.entity_id
_entity_poly.type
_entity_poly.pdbx_seq_one_letter_code
_entity_poly.pdbx_strand_id
1 'polypeptide(L)'
;MAEVLAVVSSIVEFLTLCNDGFTLIKGLVEAKEKMGEQLMRIETQHGHFLSWSEIWGTSQNGQKSRFQQYADDHPASSREILRQLALFSRLFYDLKALEKYGIKITDTSDKSVKTLEDFHFESEVDLSPQKLRRFRASCDANMSLMKRPKFVLWGREKRLEDLISRLREYNEVLWRYGPAGVQVARLDKGVYDNIGQVVAEQLGIVLASYKLEAESATDPASARRYLALAKMANFRAQVRRIPGGTTMPRIFQANDLYIRDNYKVDSRGISTMALLRNFSQQGDLRVVLIEWIQNPQLPNKRQEAEWLAALLSAPKPDEMLVPDCYGVLDDITQTNRLGIIMRPPDNISRTTTSALPPGAISERRMPVSLRQLIKGRLSPLYASAVTLGTKFNIAKHIVDTVHMIHAAEWVHKAAIFFPEGEICDSLSSNPLLVGFNNARMSRTAALNLTLDYYQHRAKLADPSVPYRRLYDLYSLGCVLLDLGLWGMLDDLIQFDGDGSEPSTAAQIHRLASESNLDR
;
A
#
# COMPACT_ATOMS: atom_id res chain seq x y z
N MET A 1 -30.37 -21.32 -11.33
CA MET A 1 -30.76 -19.90 -11.13
C MET A 1 -31.41 -19.63 -9.78
N ALA A 2 -32.54 -20.27 -9.42
CA ALA A 2 -33.21 -20.02 -8.13
C ALA A 2 -32.33 -20.34 -6.89
N GLU A 3 -31.54 -21.41 -6.97
CA GLU A 3 -30.63 -21.81 -5.88
C GLU A 3 -29.48 -20.81 -5.67
N VAL A 4 -28.86 -20.34 -6.75
CA VAL A 4 -27.79 -19.33 -6.68
C VAL A 4 -28.33 -18.02 -6.10
N LEU A 5 -29.51 -17.57 -6.54
CA LEU A 5 -30.15 -16.37 -5.96
C LEU A 5 -30.41 -16.52 -4.45
N ALA A 6 -30.80 -17.70 -3.98
CA ALA A 6 -30.99 -17.96 -2.55
C ALA A 6 -29.65 -17.88 -1.78
N VAL A 7 -28.58 -18.48 -2.32
CA VAL A 7 -27.23 -18.39 -1.74
C VAL A 7 -26.76 -16.93 -1.65
N VAL A 8 -26.90 -16.17 -2.74
CA VAL A 8 -26.48 -14.76 -2.80
C VAL A 8 -27.27 -13.90 -1.81
N SER A 9 -28.60 -14.09 -1.72
CA SER A 9 -29.42 -13.40 -0.72
C SER A 9 -28.95 -13.69 0.70
N SER A 10 -28.71 -14.97 1.04
CA SER A 10 -28.21 -15.34 2.36
C SER A 10 -26.83 -14.75 2.64
N ILE A 11 -25.92 -14.70 1.66
CA ILE A 11 -24.60 -14.11 1.83
C ILE A 11 -24.69 -12.63 2.16
N VAL A 12 -25.52 -11.86 1.45
CA VAL A 12 -25.75 -10.43 1.73
C VAL A 12 -26.31 -10.25 3.15
N GLU A 13 -27.26 -11.08 3.56
CA GLU A 13 -27.78 -11.06 4.93
C GLU A 13 -26.68 -11.35 5.95
N PHE A 14 -25.90 -12.42 5.78
CA PHE A 14 -24.85 -12.77 6.75
C PHE A 14 -23.68 -11.79 6.76
N LEU A 15 -23.37 -11.12 5.64
CA LEU A 15 -22.38 -10.03 5.59
C LEU A 15 -22.74 -8.91 6.58
N THR A 16 -23.99 -8.45 6.53
CA THR A 16 -24.48 -7.40 7.46
C THR A 16 -24.44 -7.87 8.91
N LEU A 17 -24.83 -9.12 9.17
CA LEU A 17 -24.80 -9.71 10.51
C LEU A 17 -23.38 -9.84 11.07
N CYS A 18 -22.42 -10.25 10.25
CA CYS A 18 -21.02 -10.35 10.68
C CYS A 18 -20.45 -8.96 11.01
N ASN A 19 -20.78 -7.93 10.20
CA ASN A 19 -20.38 -6.56 10.47
C ASN A 19 -20.93 -6.03 11.81
N ASP A 20 -22.21 -6.31 12.09
CA ASP A 20 -22.84 -5.97 13.37
C ASP A 20 -22.16 -6.74 14.52
N GLY A 21 -21.77 -7.99 14.30
CA GLY A 21 -21.06 -8.83 15.27
C GLY A 21 -19.70 -8.24 15.65
N PHE A 22 -18.89 -7.87 14.67
CA PHE A 22 -17.62 -7.16 14.89
C PHE A 22 -17.84 -5.87 15.67
N THR A 23 -18.82 -5.05 15.27
CA THR A 23 -19.13 -3.77 15.93
C THR A 23 -19.48 -3.97 17.41
N LEU A 24 -20.27 -5.00 17.73
CA LEU A 24 -20.64 -5.32 19.12
C LEU A 24 -19.44 -5.78 19.95
N ILE A 25 -18.63 -6.71 19.44
CA ILE A 25 -17.44 -7.20 20.14
C ILE A 25 -16.44 -6.06 20.36
N LYS A 26 -16.23 -5.22 19.35
CA LYS A 26 -15.40 -4.01 19.45
C LYS A 26 -15.88 -3.11 20.59
N GLY A 27 -17.17 -2.74 20.60
CA GLY A 27 -17.74 -1.88 21.65
C GLY A 27 -17.62 -2.47 23.06
N LEU A 28 -17.70 -3.81 23.20
CA LEU A 28 -17.50 -4.49 24.48
C LEU A 28 -16.04 -4.39 24.97
N VAL A 29 -15.06 -4.47 24.07
CA VAL A 29 -13.64 -4.38 24.41
C VAL A 29 -13.20 -2.94 24.63
N GLU A 30 -13.72 -2.01 23.84
CA GLU A 30 -13.46 -0.57 23.96
C GLU A 30 -13.90 -0.01 25.32
N ALA A 31 -14.98 -0.55 25.90
CA ALA A 31 -15.44 -0.18 27.24
C ALA A 31 -14.43 -0.50 28.37
N LYS A 32 -13.34 -1.22 28.07
CA LYS A 32 -12.31 -1.61 29.04
C LYS A 32 -10.96 -0.97 28.69
N GLU A 33 -10.63 0.11 29.40
CA GLU A 33 -9.44 0.97 29.16
C GLU A 33 -8.09 0.22 29.02
N LYS A 34 -7.94 -0.97 29.63
CA LYS A 34 -6.68 -1.74 29.63
C LYS A 34 -6.50 -2.72 28.46
N MET A 35 -7.45 -2.79 27.52
CA MET A 35 -7.44 -3.79 26.43
C MET A 35 -7.07 -3.19 25.06
N GLY A 36 -6.23 -2.14 25.03
CA GLY A 36 -5.92 -1.40 23.80
C GLY A 36 -5.31 -2.26 22.69
N GLU A 37 -4.48 -3.25 23.05
CA GLU A 37 -3.87 -4.18 22.08
C GLU A 37 -4.92 -5.11 21.47
N GLN A 38 -5.77 -5.73 22.30
CA GLN A 38 -6.84 -6.61 21.83
C GLN A 38 -7.86 -5.86 20.99
N LEU A 39 -8.21 -4.63 21.40
CA LEU A 39 -9.09 -3.76 20.63
C LEU A 39 -8.52 -3.54 19.23
N MET A 40 -7.25 -3.17 19.13
CA MET A 40 -6.59 -2.92 17.84
C MET A 40 -6.54 -4.17 16.96
N ARG A 41 -6.34 -5.35 17.54
CA ARG A 41 -6.36 -6.62 16.81
C ARG A 41 -7.76 -6.97 16.32
N ILE A 42 -8.80 -6.71 17.10
CA ILE A 42 -10.20 -6.86 16.67
C ILE A 42 -10.51 -5.89 15.53
N GLU A 43 -10.10 -4.62 15.65
CA GLU A 43 -10.25 -3.62 14.58
C GLU A 43 -9.53 -4.04 13.30
N THR A 44 -8.34 -4.64 13.43
CA THR A 44 -7.59 -5.20 12.31
C THR A 44 -8.40 -6.29 11.61
N GLN A 45 -8.95 -7.26 12.35
CA GLN A 45 -9.77 -8.32 11.76
C GLN A 45 -11.08 -7.79 11.16
N HIS A 46 -11.68 -6.76 11.77
CA HIS A 46 -12.87 -6.10 11.22
C HIS A 46 -12.55 -5.35 9.93
N GLY A 47 -11.43 -4.63 9.86
CA GLY A 47 -10.96 -3.95 8.66
C GLY A 47 -10.68 -4.93 7.52
N HIS A 48 -10.05 -6.08 7.81
CA HIS A 48 -9.84 -7.14 6.83
C HIS A 48 -11.15 -7.71 6.29
N PHE A 49 -12.16 -7.89 7.16
CA PHE A 49 -13.49 -8.34 6.76
C PHE A 49 -14.21 -7.30 5.89
N LEU A 50 -14.15 -6.01 6.25
CA LEU A 50 -14.76 -4.92 5.49
C LEU A 50 -14.13 -4.77 4.11
N SER A 51 -12.80 -4.74 4.03
CA SER A 51 -12.09 -4.69 2.74
C SER A 51 -12.46 -5.88 1.85
N TRP A 52 -12.63 -7.07 2.43
CA TRP A 52 -13.14 -8.23 1.69
C TRP A 52 -14.60 -8.07 1.24
N SER A 53 -15.48 -7.54 2.10
CA SER A 53 -16.88 -7.31 1.75
C SER A 53 -17.04 -6.27 0.64
N GLU A 54 -16.19 -5.24 0.61
CA GLU A 54 -16.31 -4.11 -0.31
C GLU A 54 -16.12 -4.51 -1.78
N ILE A 55 -15.28 -5.52 -2.07
CA ILE A 55 -14.99 -5.93 -3.46
C ILE A 55 -16.24 -6.36 -4.23
N TRP A 56 -17.18 -6.94 -3.49
CA TRP A 56 -18.42 -7.50 -4.00
C TRP A 56 -19.43 -6.40 -4.37
N GLY A 57 -19.30 -5.23 -3.73
CA GLY A 57 -20.10 -4.03 -4.00
C GLY A 57 -21.61 -4.21 -3.86
N THR A 58 -22.34 -3.11 -3.98
CA THR A 58 -23.80 -3.13 -4.19
C THR A 58 -24.10 -2.99 -5.68
N SER A 59 -25.15 -3.68 -6.14
CA SER A 59 -25.61 -3.62 -7.54
C SER A 59 -25.93 -2.18 -7.95
N GLN A 60 -25.41 -1.72 -9.10
CA GLN A 60 -25.81 -0.47 -9.74
C GLN A 60 -26.66 -0.76 -10.99
N ASN A 61 -27.74 0.02 -11.17
CA ASN A 61 -28.50 0.11 -12.43
C ASN A 61 -28.99 -1.23 -13.04
N GLY A 62 -29.60 -2.10 -12.23
CA GLY A 62 -30.28 -3.30 -12.72
C GLY A 62 -29.37 -4.42 -13.23
N GLN A 63 -28.05 -4.28 -13.14
CA GLN A 63 -27.10 -5.36 -13.41
C GLN A 63 -27.02 -6.33 -12.23
N LYS A 64 -26.74 -7.62 -12.50
CA LYS A 64 -26.41 -8.59 -11.44
C LYS A 64 -25.28 -8.03 -10.58
N SER A 65 -25.37 -8.17 -9.25
CA SER A 65 -24.25 -7.82 -8.37
C SER A 65 -23.00 -8.61 -8.77
N ARG A 66 -21.80 -8.08 -8.51
CA ARG A 66 -20.55 -8.80 -8.83
C ARG A 66 -20.51 -10.16 -8.15
N PHE A 67 -21.04 -10.23 -6.93
CA PHE A 67 -21.18 -11.47 -6.21
C PHE A 67 -22.11 -12.46 -6.93
N GLN A 68 -23.25 -11.99 -7.45
CA GLN A 68 -24.17 -12.85 -8.21
C GLN A 68 -23.49 -13.45 -9.44
N GLN A 69 -22.70 -12.66 -10.17
CA GLN A 69 -21.92 -13.18 -11.31
C GLN A 69 -20.89 -14.21 -10.84
N TYR A 70 -20.12 -13.91 -9.80
CA TYR A 70 -19.16 -14.87 -9.24
C TYR A 70 -19.82 -16.17 -8.79
N ALA A 71 -21.00 -16.10 -8.18
CA ALA A 71 -21.75 -17.26 -7.70
C ALA A 71 -22.34 -18.10 -8.82
N ASP A 72 -22.71 -17.47 -9.95
CA ASP A 72 -23.08 -18.19 -11.16
C ASP A 72 -21.88 -18.97 -11.73
N ASP A 73 -20.68 -18.37 -11.71
CA ASP A 73 -19.44 -18.98 -12.25
C ASP A 73 -18.78 -19.99 -11.29
N HIS A 74 -18.91 -19.79 -9.97
CA HIS A 74 -18.22 -20.54 -8.91
C HIS A 74 -19.16 -20.98 -7.78
N PRO A 75 -20.19 -21.79 -8.06
CA PRO A 75 -21.24 -22.13 -7.08
C PRO A 75 -20.70 -22.81 -5.81
N ALA A 76 -19.69 -23.67 -5.94
CA ALA A 76 -19.06 -24.34 -4.79
C ALA A 76 -18.34 -23.33 -3.87
N SER A 77 -17.56 -22.42 -4.45
CA SER A 77 -16.88 -21.34 -3.70
C SER A 77 -17.88 -20.42 -3.00
N SER A 78 -19.01 -20.10 -3.64
CA SER A 78 -20.05 -19.29 -3.01
C SER A 78 -20.73 -19.99 -1.84
N ARG A 79 -20.93 -21.31 -1.89
CA ARG A 79 -21.44 -22.07 -0.73
C ARG A 79 -20.44 -22.05 0.42
N GLU A 80 -19.16 -22.16 0.14
CA GLU A 80 -18.13 -22.10 1.18
C GLU A 80 -18.01 -20.70 1.79
N ILE A 81 -18.16 -19.64 1.00
CA ILE A 81 -18.31 -18.27 1.51
C ILE A 81 -19.52 -18.18 2.46
N LEU A 82 -20.68 -18.69 2.05
CA LEU A 82 -21.89 -18.68 2.88
C LEU A 82 -21.69 -19.44 4.19
N ARG A 83 -21.09 -20.62 4.13
CA ARG A 83 -20.72 -21.42 5.30
C ARG A 83 -19.83 -20.62 6.24
N GLN A 84 -18.84 -19.94 5.68
CA GLN A 84 -17.87 -19.20 6.47
C GLN A 84 -18.49 -17.97 7.16
N LEU A 85 -19.39 -17.26 6.49
CA LEU A 85 -20.15 -16.16 7.10
C LEU A 85 -21.13 -16.67 8.18
N ALA A 86 -21.71 -17.85 8.00
CA ALA A 86 -22.53 -18.49 9.03
C ALA A 86 -21.69 -18.87 10.27
N LEU A 87 -20.46 -19.34 10.08
CA LEU A 87 -19.51 -19.63 11.16
C LEU A 87 -19.07 -18.36 11.92
N PHE A 88 -18.80 -17.25 11.22
CA PHE A 88 -18.61 -15.94 11.85
C PHE A 88 -19.81 -15.54 12.70
N SER A 89 -21.01 -15.62 12.12
CA SER A 89 -22.25 -15.27 12.81
C SER A 89 -22.46 -16.14 14.05
N ARG A 90 -22.16 -17.43 13.98
CA ARG A 90 -22.23 -18.32 15.15
C ARG A 90 -21.22 -17.89 16.21
N LEU A 91 -19.99 -17.58 15.83
CA LEU A 91 -18.95 -17.12 16.76
C LEU A 91 -19.38 -15.85 17.51
N PHE A 92 -20.03 -14.91 16.83
CA PHE A 92 -20.49 -13.66 17.44
C PHE A 92 -21.74 -13.81 18.31
N TYR A 93 -22.66 -14.71 17.94
CA TYR A 93 -24.00 -14.74 18.53
C TYR A 93 -24.31 -16.01 19.34
N ASP A 94 -23.40 -16.96 19.44
CA ASP A 94 -23.50 -18.08 20.39
C ASP A 94 -23.04 -17.61 21.77
N LEU A 95 -23.97 -17.01 22.52
CA LEU A 95 -23.65 -16.34 23.77
C LEU A 95 -23.09 -17.30 24.85
N LYS A 96 -23.44 -18.59 24.78
CA LYS A 96 -22.85 -19.61 25.66
C LYS A 96 -21.43 -19.93 25.25
N ALA A 97 -21.16 -20.07 23.94
CA ALA A 97 -19.81 -20.31 23.45
C ALA A 97 -18.87 -19.12 23.72
N LEU A 98 -19.41 -17.89 23.69
CA LEU A 98 -18.68 -16.67 24.02
C LEU A 98 -18.08 -16.65 25.44
N GLU A 99 -18.66 -17.40 26.39
CA GLU A 99 -18.10 -17.52 27.74
C GLU A 99 -16.69 -18.13 27.73
N LYS A 100 -16.41 -19.02 26.78
CA LYS A 100 -15.08 -19.65 26.59
C LYS A 100 -14.03 -18.60 26.23
N TYR A 101 -14.45 -17.55 25.53
CA TYR A 101 -13.62 -16.42 25.12
C TYR A 101 -13.59 -15.27 26.14
N GLY A 102 -14.19 -15.48 27.31
CA GLY A 102 -14.19 -14.47 28.37
C GLY A 102 -15.25 -13.39 28.21
N ILE A 103 -16.31 -13.61 27.42
CA ILE A 103 -17.47 -12.71 27.33
C ILE A 103 -18.65 -13.39 28.01
N LYS A 104 -19.15 -12.82 29.12
CA LYS A 104 -20.23 -13.43 29.91
C LYS A 104 -21.41 -12.49 30.07
N ILE A 105 -22.61 -13.06 30.04
CA ILE A 105 -23.86 -12.38 30.39
C ILE A 105 -23.98 -12.32 31.92
N THR A 106 -24.28 -11.15 32.46
CA THR A 106 -24.45 -10.92 33.90
C THR A 106 -25.64 -11.68 34.48
N ASP A 107 -26.67 -11.92 33.67
CA ASP A 107 -27.84 -12.72 34.02
C ASP A 107 -27.96 -13.94 33.09
N THR A 108 -27.43 -15.07 33.57
CA THR A 108 -27.41 -16.37 32.85
C THR A 108 -28.74 -17.11 32.93
N SER A 109 -29.73 -16.61 33.68
CA SER A 109 -31.06 -17.22 33.83
C SER A 109 -32.08 -16.75 32.80
N ASP A 110 -31.68 -15.83 31.90
CA ASP A 110 -32.54 -15.24 30.90
C ASP A 110 -32.94 -16.28 29.84
N LYS A 111 -34.14 -16.87 30.00
CA LYS A 111 -34.73 -17.88 29.09
C LYS A 111 -34.88 -17.38 27.64
N SER A 112 -34.63 -16.10 27.38
CA SER A 112 -34.67 -15.53 26.02
C SER A 112 -33.44 -15.85 25.17
N VAL A 113 -32.32 -16.29 25.77
CA VAL A 113 -31.10 -16.67 25.03
C VAL A 113 -31.38 -17.88 24.13
N LYS A 114 -31.17 -17.73 22.83
CA LYS A 114 -31.28 -18.82 21.87
C LYS A 114 -29.99 -19.62 21.82
N THR A 115 -30.08 -20.94 21.92
CA THR A 115 -28.93 -21.82 21.71
C THR A 115 -28.64 -21.95 20.21
N LEU A 116 -27.36 -21.94 19.85
CA LEU A 116 -26.90 -22.16 18.48
C LEU A 116 -26.21 -23.52 18.31
N GLU A 117 -26.34 -24.42 19.30
CA GLU A 117 -25.70 -25.73 19.30
C GLU A 117 -26.10 -26.58 18.08
N ASP A 118 -27.36 -26.52 17.62
CA ASP A 118 -27.87 -27.32 16.48
C ASP A 118 -27.32 -26.90 15.09
N PHE A 119 -26.49 -25.84 15.03
CA PHE A 119 -25.98 -25.23 13.81
C PHE A 119 -24.48 -25.46 13.64
N HIS A 120 -24.10 -26.66 13.20
CA HIS A 120 -22.70 -27.05 13.03
C HIS A 120 -22.07 -26.58 11.71
N PHE A 121 -22.86 -26.46 10.64
CA PHE A 121 -22.39 -26.13 9.30
C PHE A 121 -21.26 -27.05 8.84
N GLU A 122 -21.45 -28.36 8.98
CA GLU A 122 -20.48 -29.40 8.61
C GLU A 122 -20.73 -29.96 7.21
N SER A 123 -21.99 -29.91 6.77
CA SER A 123 -22.48 -30.51 5.53
C SER A 123 -23.27 -29.52 4.67
N GLU A 124 -23.48 -29.83 3.38
CA GLU A 124 -24.32 -29.01 2.51
C GLU A 124 -25.77 -28.92 2.99
N VAL A 125 -26.28 -29.95 3.69
CA VAL A 125 -27.63 -29.97 4.27
C VAL A 125 -27.80 -28.84 5.30
N ASP A 126 -26.71 -28.45 5.96
CA ASP A 126 -26.73 -27.37 6.95
C ASP A 126 -26.94 -25.99 6.34
N LEU A 127 -26.70 -25.84 5.03
CA LEU A 127 -26.85 -24.60 4.27
C LEU A 127 -28.23 -24.50 3.60
N SER A 128 -29.19 -25.35 3.96
CA SER A 128 -30.55 -25.26 3.43
C SER A 128 -31.21 -23.91 3.80
N PRO A 129 -31.97 -23.28 2.88
CA PRO A 129 -32.57 -21.97 3.14
C PRO A 129 -33.48 -21.92 4.38
N GLN A 130 -34.11 -23.03 4.75
CA GLN A 130 -34.94 -23.12 5.95
C GLN A 130 -34.09 -23.12 7.23
N LYS A 131 -32.98 -23.89 7.24
CA LYS A 131 -32.07 -23.94 8.40
C LYS A 131 -31.35 -22.60 8.58
N LEU A 132 -30.89 -21.98 7.48
CA LEU A 132 -30.27 -20.65 7.51
C LEU A 132 -31.22 -19.57 8.01
N ARG A 133 -32.50 -19.57 7.62
CA ARG A 133 -33.51 -18.63 8.15
C ARG A 133 -33.74 -18.80 9.66
N ARG A 134 -33.83 -20.04 10.15
CA ARG A 134 -33.98 -20.33 11.60
C ARG A 134 -32.73 -19.91 12.38
N PHE A 135 -31.55 -20.18 11.82
CA PHE A 135 -30.28 -19.75 12.38
C PHE A 135 -30.22 -18.23 12.49
N ARG A 136 -30.52 -17.53 11.39
CA ARG A 136 -30.54 -16.07 11.34
C ARG A 136 -31.46 -15.45 12.39
N ALA A 137 -32.71 -15.94 12.48
CA ALA A 137 -33.65 -15.47 13.50
C ALA A 137 -33.13 -15.67 14.94
N SER A 138 -32.37 -16.74 15.17
CA SER A 138 -31.73 -16.99 16.48
C SER A 138 -30.57 -16.02 16.74
N CYS A 139 -29.76 -15.71 15.72
CA CYS A 139 -28.73 -14.68 15.81
C CYS A 139 -29.32 -13.29 16.07
N ASP A 140 -30.40 -12.89 15.37
CA ASP A 140 -31.04 -11.57 15.56
C ASP A 140 -31.63 -11.42 16.98
N ALA A 141 -32.19 -12.51 17.53
CA ALA A 141 -32.66 -12.54 18.92
C ALA A 141 -31.48 -12.34 19.91
N ASN A 142 -30.38 -13.06 19.72
CA ASN A 142 -29.19 -12.92 20.57
C ASN A 142 -28.49 -11.56 20.40
N MET A 143 -28.45 -11.03 19.18
CA MET A 143 -27.95 -9.68 18.88
C MET A 143 -28.74 -8.61 19.66
N SER A 144 -30.06 -8.74 19.69
CA SER A 144 -30.94 -7.83 20.44
C SER A 144 -30.69 -7.88 21.95
N LEU A 145 -30.22 -9.01 22.47
CA LEU A 145 -29.74 -9.13 23.85
C LEU A 145 -28.37 -8.48 24.02
N MET A 146 -27.43 -8.72 23.09
CA MET A 146 -26.08 -8.14 23.11
C MET A 146 -26.04 -6.62 23.10
N LYS A 147 -27.02 -5.97 22.47
CA LYS A 147 -27.15 -4.51 22.49
C LYS A 147 -27.51 -3.93 23.87
N ARG A 148 -27.86 -4.78 24.85
CA ARG A 148 -28.17 -4.36 26.23
C ARG A 148 -26.91 -4.40 27.09
N PRO A 149 -26.78 -3.55 28.14
CA PRO A 149 -25.62 -3.51 29.03
C PRO A 149 -25.62 -4.70 30.02
N LYS A 150 -25.65 -5.93 29.50
CA LYS A 150 -25.67 -7.17 30.28
C LYS A 150 -24.38 -7.98 30.12
N PHE A 151 -23.33 -7.44 29.49
CA PHE A 151 -22.13 -8.21 29.14
C PHE A 151 -20.91 -7.69 29.88
N VAL A 152 -20.10 -8.61 30.38
CA VAL A 152 -18.85 -8.31 31.07
C VAL A 152 -17.73 -9.16 30.49
N LEU A 153 -16.58 -8.52 30.27
CA LEU A 153 -15.33 -9.21 29.97
C LEU A 153 -14.78 -9.83 31.25
N TRP A 154 -14.74 -11.15 31.31
CA TRP A 154 -14.31 -11.93 32.46
C TRP A 154 -13.18 -12.89 32.09
N GLY A 155 -12.34 -13.22 33.07
CA GLY A 155 -11.21 -14.13 32.87
C GLY A 155 -9.94 -13.45 32.36
N ARG A 156 -8.96 -14.29 31.97
CA ARG A 156 -7.63 -13.84 31.54
C ARG A 156 -7.67 -13.33 30.09
N GLU A 157 -6.80 -12.37 29.78
CA GLU A 157 -6.62 -11.81 28.42
C GLU A 157 -6.50 -12.90 27.35
N LYS A 158 -5.79 -13.99 27.65
CA LYS A 158 -5.65 -15.16 26.78
C LYS A 158 -6.96 -15.70 26.18
N ARG A 159 -8.08 -15.63 26.89
CA ARG A 159 -9.37 -16.11 26.35
C ARG A 159 -9.89 -15.24 25.21
N LEU A 160 -9.66 -13.93 25.29
CA LEU A 160 -9.99 -13.03 24.19
C LEU A 160 -9.04 -13.24 23.01
N GLU A 161 -7.78 -13.61 23.28
CA GLU A 161 -6.82 -13.97 22.23
C GLU A 161 -7.26 -15.18 21.40
N ASP A 162 -7.91 -16.16 22.04
CA ASP A 162 -8.47 -17.31 21.34
C ASP A 162 -9.62 -16.89 20.40
N LEU A 163 -10.41 -15.87 20.78
CA LEU A 163 -11.45 -15.29 19.90
C LEU A 163 -10.84 -14.56 18.71
N ILE A 164 -9.84 -13.71 18.97
CA ILE A 164 -9.13 -12.96 17.92
C ILE A 164 -8.48 -13.93 16.92
N SER A 165 -7.83 -14.98 17.43
CA SER A 165 -7.24 -16.03 16.59
C SER A 165 -8.30 -16.70 15.71
N ARG A 166 -9.49 -16.96 16.25
CA ARG A 166 -10.59 -17.53 15.47
C ARG A 166 -11.12 -16.58 14.40
N LEU A 167 -11.22 -15.28 14.70
CA LEU A 167 -11.58 -14.25 13.73
C LEU A 167 -10.54 -14.14 12.61
N ARG A 168 -9.24 -14.22 12.94
CA ARG A 168 -8.15 -14.28 11.95
C ARG A 168 -8.33 -15.50 11.04
N GLU A 169 -8.39 -16.70 11.61
CA GLU A 169 -8.58 -17.95 10.84
C GLU A 169 -9.76 -17.81 9.88
N TYR A 170 -10.85 -17.22 10.36
CA TYR A 170 -12.03 -17.08 9.54
C TYR A 170 -11.88 -16.08 8.39
N ASN A 171 -11.18 -14.97 8.63
CA ASN A 171 -10.78 -14.04 7.58
C ASN A 171 -9.83 -14.71 6.58
N GLU A 172 -8.81 -15.44 7.03
CA GLU A 172 -7.87 -16.13 6.14
C GLU A 172 -8.59 -17.10 5.19
N VAL A 173 -9.62 -17.80 5.67
CA VAL A 173 -10.49 -18.63 4.82
C VAL A 173 -11.27 -17.79 3.81
N LEU A 174 -11.96 -16.72 4.24
CA LEU A 174 -12.70 -15.84 3.33
C LEU A 174 -11.79 -15.25 2.24
N TRP A 175 -10.57 -14.86 2.61
CA TRP A 175 -9.60 -14.27 1.70
C TRP A 175 -9.05 -15.24 0.64
N ARG A 176 -9.25 -16.56 0.82
CA ARG A 176 -9.00 -17.55 -0.26
C ARG A 176 -10.10 -17.54 -1.31
N TYR A 177 -11.28 -17.06 -0.95
CA TYR A 177 -12.44 -16.96 -1.83
C TYR A 177 -12.66 -15.52 -2.26
N GLY A 178 -12.32 -15.24 -3.51
CA GLY A 178 -12.50 -13.93 -4.09
C GLY A 178 -12.51 -14.00 -5.60
N PRO A 179 -12.92 -12.93 -6.27
CA PRO A 179 -12.76 -12.80 -7.70
C PRO A 179 -11.26 -12.79 -8.02
N ALA A 180 -10.82 -13.70 -8.89
CA ALA A 180 -9.41 -13.80 -9.28
C ALA A 180 -8.91 -12.52 -9.98
N GLY A 181 -7.59 -12.30 -9.97
CA GLY A 181 -6.95 -11.22 -10.71
C GLY A 181 -7.12 -9.84 -10.06
N VAL A 182 -7.65 -8.87 -10.82
CA VAL A 182 -7.67 -7.42 -10.48
C VAL A 182 -8.35 -7.13 -9.13
N GLN A 183 -9.27 -7.98 -8.68
CA GLN A 183 -10.02 -7.75 -7.44
C GLN A 183 -9.24 -8.18 -6.19
N VAL A 184 -8.32 -9.16 -6.28
CA VAL A 184 -7.37 -9.47 -5.19
C VAL A 184 -6.40 -8.31 -4.98
N ALA A 185 -5.93 -7.70 -6.07
CA ALA A 185 -5.09 -6.49 -5.97
C ALA A 185 -5.83 -5.29 -5.34
N ARG A 186 -7.18 -5.24 -5.43
CA ARG A 186 -7.98 -4.24 -4.71
C ARG A 186 -8.11 -4.56 -3.22
N LEU A 187 -8.22 -5.85 -2.87
CA LEU A 187 -8.24 -6.30 -1.48
C LEU A 187 -7.00 -5.83 -0.73
N ASP A 188 -5.82 -6.13 -1.27
CA ASP A 188 -4.56 -5.78 -0.62
C ASP A 188 -4.42 -4.25 -0.47
N LYS A 189 -4.96 -3.47 -1.41
CA LYS A 189 -4.94 -2.00 -1.37
C LYS A 189 -5.87 -1.39 -0.34
N GLY A 190 -7.10 -1.90 -0.21
CA GLY A 190 -8.07 -1.38 0.76
C GLY A 190 -7.59 -1.55 2.21
N VAL A 191 -6.78 -2.57 2.48
CA VAL A 191 -6.21 -2.75 3.82
C VAL A 191 -5.13 -1.72 4.14
N TYR A 192 -4.36 -1.24 3.15
CA TYR A 192 -3.45 -0.11 3.36
C TYR A 192 -4.21 1.19 3.66
N ASP A 193 -5.39 1.38 3.08
CA ASP A 193 -6.23 2.55 3.36
C ASP A 193 -6.72 2.57 4.81
N ASN A 194 -7.00 1.40 5.39
CA ASN A 194 -7.32 1.28 6.83
C ASN A 194 -6.17 1.80 7.69
N ILE A 195 -4.90 1.51 7.32
CA ILE A 195 -3.74 2.06 8.02
C ILE A 195 -3.73 3.58 7.94
N GLY A 196 -4.14 4.18 6.82
CA GLY A 196 -4.24 5.64 6.66
C GLY A 196 -5.25 6.29 7.62
N GLN A 197 -6.25 5.55 8.12
CA GLN A 197 -7.30 6.05 9.02
C GLN A 197 -6.92 5.97 10.51
N VAL A 198 -5.90 5.18 10.86
CA VAL A 198 -5.44 5.01 12.24
C VAL A 198 -4.84 6.32 12.78
N VAL A 199 -5.05 6.64 14.06
CA VAL A 199 -4.45 7.84 14.66
C VAL A 199 -2.95 7.60 14.95
N ALA A 200 -2.12 8.63 14.82
CA ALA A 200 -0.67 8.54 14.93
C ALA A 200 -0.19 7.76 16.17
N GLU A 201 -0.72 8.09 17.35
CA GLU A 201 -0.34 7.49 18.64
C GLU A 201 -0.59 5.97 18.70
N GLN A 202 -1.51 5.47 17.88
CA GLN A 202 -1.87 4.04 17.85
C GLN A 202 -0.98 3.23 16.90
N LEU A 203 -0.18 3.87 16.03
CA LEU A 203 0.62 3.18 15.01
C LEU A 203 1.62 2.16 15.59
N GLY A 204 2.15 2.40 16.80
CA GLY A 204 3.02 1.45 17.48
C GLY A 204 2.29 0.16 17.87
N ILE A 205 1.04 0.28 18.36
CA ILE A 205 0.19 -0.86 18.73
C ILE A 205 -0.23 -1.61 17.47
N VAL A 206 -0.57 -0.89 16.39
CA VAL A 206 -0.94 -1.48 15.09
C VAL A 206 0.22 -2.27 14.50
N LEU A 207 1.43 -1.71 14.54
CA LEU A 207 2.65 -2.39 14.12
C LEU A 207 2.87 -3.71 14.88
N ALA A 208 2.75 -3.67 16.21
CA ALA A 208 2.91 -4.86 17.05
C ALA A 208 1.82 -5.91 16.75
N SER A 209 0.57 -5.45 16.58
CA SER A 209 -0.58 -6.28 16.21
C SER A 209 -0.31 -7.04 14.92
N TYR A 210 0.09 -6.35 13.85
CA TYR A 210 0.38 -7.00 12.57
C TYR A 210 1.54 -7.99 12.64
N LYS A 211 2.59 -7.70 13.42
CA LYS A 211 3.69 -8.67 13.62
C LYS A 211 3.21 -9.94 14.31
N LEU A 212 2.39 -9.80 15.35
CA LEU A 212 1.83 -10.94 16.07
C LEU A 212 0.88 -11.77 15.20
N GLU A 213 0.05 -11.11 14.37
CA GLU A 213 -0.80 -11.82 13.40
C GLU A 213 0.03 -12.52 12.32
N ALA A 214 1.15 -11.95 11.89
CA ALA A 214 2.06 -12.62 10.95
C ALA A 214 2.69 -13.90 11.53
N GLU A 215 3.10 -13.87 12.80
CA GLU A 215 3.65 -15.03 13.51
C GLU A 215 2.59 -16.12 13.74
N SER A 216 1.33 -15.72 13.87
CA SER A 216 0.21 -16.61 14.18
C SER A 216 -0.61 -17.05 12.96
N ALA A 217 -0.25 -16.59 11.76
CA ALA A 217 -0.98 -16.87 10.53
C ALA A 217 -0.95 -18.36 10.17
N THR A 218 -2.05 -18.89 9.64
CA THR A 218 -2.13 -20.33 9.31
C THR A 218 -1.45 -20.70 7.99
N ASP A 219 -1.19 -19.72 7.13
CA ASP A 219 -0.55 -19.93 5.85
C ASP A 219 0.51 -18.85 5.51
N PRO A 220 1.53 -19.19 4.70
CA PRO A 220 2.62 -18.26 4.38
C PRO A 220 2.18 -17.00 3.63
N ALA A 221 1.09 -17.04 2.86
CA ALA A 221 0.62 -15.88 2.12
C ALA A 221 -0.03 -14.86 3.07
N SER A 222 -0.82 -15.32 4.03
CA SER A 222 -1.36 -14.51 5.12
C SER A 222 -0.26 -13.91 5.99
N ALA A 223 0.76 -14.70 6.35
CA ALA A 223 1.94 -14.20 7.09
C ALA A 223 2.64 -13.06 6.34
N ARG A 224 2.91 -13.23 5.03
CA ARG A 224 3.53 -12.18 4.19
C ARG A 224 2.69 -10.91 4.13
N ARG A 225 1.37 -11.02 4.00
CA ARG A 225 0.46 -9.85 3.99
C ARG A 225 0.53 -9.09 5.31
N TYR A 226 0.44 -9.77 6.44
CA TYR A 226 0.57 -9.14 7.75
C TYR A 226 1.95 -8.48 7.94
N LEU A 227 3.04 -9.10 7.47
CA LEU A 227 4.36 -8.46 7.47
C LEU A 227 4.40 -7.21 6.60
N ALA A 228 3.77 -7.20 5.43
CA ALA A 228 3.69 -6.02 4.58
C ALA A 228 2.90 -4.88 5.28
N LEU A 229 1.80 -5.19 5.95
CA LEU A 229 1.02 -4.23 6.74
C LEU A 229 1.82 -3.68 7.92
N ALA A 230 2.59 -4.54 8.61
CA ALA A 230 3.53 -4.11 9.64
C ALA A 230 4.58 -3.13 9.10
N LYS A 231 5.21 -3.45 7.96
CA LYS A 231 6.16 -2.55 7.30
C LYS A 231 5.50 -1.20 6.96
N MET A 232 4.27 -1.21 6.43
CA MET A 232 3.52 0.01 6.12
C MET A 232 3.21 0.85 7.37
N ALA A 233 2.73 0.23 8.45
CA ALA A 233 2.43 0.93 9.71
C ALA A 233 3.69 1.59 10.29
N ASN A 234 4.82 0.88 10.26
CA ASN A 234 6.12 1.44 10.66
C ASN A 234 6.53 2.60 9.75
N PHE A 235 6.45 2.44 8.43
CA PHE A 235 6.79 3.50 7.48
C PHE A 235 5.94 4.76 7.72
N ARG A 236 4.62 4.63 7.91
CA ARG A 236 3.73 5.75 8.24
C ARG A 236 4.10 6.44 9.56
N ALA A 237 4.47 5.68 10.59
CA ALA A 237 4.90 6.25 11.87
C ALA A 237 6.15 7.14 11.70
N GLN A 238 7.08 6.73 10.83
CA GLN A 238 8.28 7.51 10.48
C GLN A 238 7.94 8.77 9.68
N VAL A 239 6.99 8.70 8.74
CA VAL A 239 6.47 9.89 8.02
C VAL A 239 5.94 10.93 9.01
N ARG A 240 5.21 10.48 10.04
CA ARG A 240 4.61 11.34 11.09
C ARG A 240 5.60 11.81 12.16
N ARG A 241 6.88 11.43 12.09
CA ARG A 241 7.92 11.76 13.08
C ARG A 241 7.55 11.40 14.52
N ILE A 242 6.83 10.29 14.70
CA ILE A 242 6.48 9.83 16.04
C ILE A 242 7.79 9.39 16.74
N PRO A 243 8.13 9.96 17.91
CA PRO A 243 9.35 9.59 18.62
C PRO A 243 9.32 8.10 18.99
N GLY A 244 10.38 7.36 18.67
CA GLY A 244 10.50 5.95 19.09
C GLY A 244 11.19 4.99 18.13
N GLY A 245 11.65 5.42 16.94
CA GLY A 245 12.23 4.47 15.99
C GLY A 245 13.13 5.01 14.89
N THR A 246 13.51 6.29 14.87
CA THR A 246 14.49 6.78 13.90
C THR A 246 15.89 6.34 14.32
N THR A 247 16.38 5.23 13.77
CA THR A 247 17.82 5.02 13.65
C THR A 247 18.39 6.21 12.89
N MET A 248 19.33 6.93 13.53
CA MET A 248 20.03 8.03 12.86
C MET A 248 20.65 7.48 11.57
N PRO A 249 20.47 8.18 10.43
CA PRO A 249 21.04 7.72 9.18
C PRO A 249 22.57 7.69 9.29
N ARG A 250 23.19 6.75 8.61
CA ARG A 250 24.65 6.73 8.50
C ARG A 250 25.10 7.96 7.72
N ILE A 251 26.08 8.67 8.24
CA ILE A 251 26.68 9.83 7.58
C ILE A 251 27.98 9.38 6.91
N PHE A 252 28.12 9.73 5.65
CA PHE A 252 29.27 9.46 4.80
C PHE A 252 29.93 10.77 4.39
N GLN A 253 31.23 10.69 4.12
CA GLN A 253 32.06 11.76 3.61
C GLN A 253 32.45 11.48 2.16
N ALA A 254 32.98 12.49 1.44
CA ALA A 254 33.40 12.30 0.05
C ALA A 254 34.45 11.19 -0.13
N ASN A 255 35.33 11.00 0.86
CA ASN A 255 36.36 9.96 0.83
C ASN A 255 35.81 8.53 0.92
N ASP A 256 34.58 8.36 1.39
CA ASP A 256 33.91 7.05 1.44
C ASP A 256 33.42 6.61 0.04
N LEU A 257 33.39 7.54 -0.91
CA LEU A 257 32.81 7.35 -2.23
C LEU A 257 33.85 7.46 -3.33
N TYR A 258 33.61 6.71 -4.40
CA TYR A 258 34.31 6.87 -5.66
C TYR A 258 33.32 7.37 -6.73
N ILE A 259 33.48 8.64 -7.10
CA ILE A 259 32.61 9.36 -8.05
C ILE A 259 33.44 9.75 -9.26
N ARG A 260 32.89 9.53 -10.47
CA ARG A 260 33.47 9.99 -11.74
C ARG A 260 32.44 10.80 -12.53
N ASP A 261 32.90 11.69 -13.39
CA ASP A 261 32.00 12.54 -14.19
C ASP A 261 31.09 11.76 -15.14
N ASN A 262 31.56 10.63 -15.66
CA ASN A 262 30.77 9.75 -16.54
C ASN A 262 29.72 8.91 -15.78
N TYR A 263 29.59 9.08 -14.46
CA TYR A 263 28.55 8.41 -13.66
C TYR A 263 27.32 9.29 -13.42
N LYS A 264 27.21 10.46 -14.07
CA LYS A 264 26.00 11.29 -14.02
C LYS A 264 24.85 10.57 -14.71
N VAL A 265 23.72 10.45 -14.02
CA VAL A 265 22.52 9.75 -14.54
C VAL A 265 21.71 10.66 -15.46
N ASP A 266 21.70 11.95 -15.16
CA ASP A 266 20.95 12.96 -15.89
C ASP A 266 21.83 14.16 -16.26
N SER A 267 21.41 14.90 -17.29
CA SER A 267 22.15 16.06 -17.80
C SER A 267 22.18 17.24 -16.84
N ARG A 268 21.26 17.33 -15.88
CA ARG A 268 21.21 18.37 -14.85
C ARG A 268 22.11 18.05 -13.66
N GLY A 269 22.66 16.83 -13.59
CA GLY A 269 23.53 16.38 -12.51
C GLY A 269 22.84 16.29 -11.16
N ILE A 270 21.52 16.09 -11.13
CA ILE A 270 20.76 15.93 -9.88
C ILE A 270 20.91 14.51 -9.31
N SER A 271 21.32 13.55 -10.14
CA SER A 271 21.56 12.17 -9.75
C SER A 271 22.90 11.64 -10.31
N THR A 272 23.61 10.84 -9.53
CA THR A 272 24.93 10.29 -9.92
C THR A 272 25.12 8.90 -9.33
N MET A 273 25.64 7.97 -10.11
CA MET A 273 26.06 6.65 -9.62
C MET A 273 27.45 6.75 -8.96
N ALA A 274 27.73 5.92 -7.96
CA ALA A 274 29.03 5.90 -7.29
C ALA A 274 29.36 4.50 -6.75
N LEU A 275 30.63 4.30 -6.35
CA LEU A 275 31.01 3.15 -5.53
C LEU A 275 31.21 3.60 -4.08
N LEU A 276 30.49 2.98 -3.17
CA LEU A 276 30.61 3.17 -1.73
C LEU A 276 31.58 2.15 -1.15
N ARG A 277 32.61 2.64 -0.46
CA ARG A 277 33.67 1.83 0.16
C ARG A 277 33.25 1.35 1.55
N ASN A 278 33.72 0.16 1.92
CA ASN A 278 33.70 -0.34 3.29
C ASN A 278 32.31 -0.27 3.96
N PHE A 279 31.24 -0.50 3.18
CA PHE A 279 29.88 -0.32 3.70
C PHE A 279 29.54 -1.41 4.71
N SER A 280 29.64 -2.68 4.30
CA SER A 280 29.34 -3.84 5.16
C SER A 280 30.58 -4.40 5.84
N GLN A 281 31.69 -4.47 5.11
CA GLN A 281 32.98 -5.00 5.56
C GLN A 281 34.12 -4.23 4.90
N GLN A 282 35.31 -4.26 5.51
CA GLN A 282 36.49 -3.64 4.93
C GLN A 282 36.83 -4.29 3.57
N GLY A 283 37.09 -3.47 2.56
CA GLY A 283 37.34 -3.90 1.18
C GLY A 283 36.09 -4.02 0.30
N ASP A 284 34.88 -3.93 0.87
CA ASP A 284 33.63 -3.95 0.11
C ASP A 284 33.48 -2.68 -0.76
N LEU A 285 32.99 -2.87 -1.99
CA LEU A 285 32.67 -1.81 -2.94
C LEU A 285 31.25 -2.03 -3.45
N ARG A 286 30.35 -1.14 -3.04
CA ARG A 286 28.93 -1.23 -3.37
C ARG A 286 28.54 -0.17 -4.38
N VAL A 287 27.82 -0.56 -5.42
CA VAL A 287 27.21 0.40 -6.36
C VAL A 287 26.05 1.11 -5.65
N VAL A 288 26.05 2.44 -5.71
CA VAL A 288 25.02 3.30 -5.09
C VAL A 288 24.52 4.34 -6.07
N LEU A 289 23.29 4.78 -5.88
CA LEU A 289 22.70 5.96 -6.52
C LEU A 289 22.72 7.12 -5.52
N ILE A 290 23.30 8.25 -5.91
CA ILE A 290 23.30 9.47 -5.11
C ILE A 290 22.30 10.45 -5.73
N GLU A 291 21.40 10.94 -4.91
CA GLU A 291 20.51 12.06 -5.22
C GLU A 291 21.03 13.33 -4.55
N TRP A 292 21.42 14.34 -5.33
CA TRP A 292 22.03 15.57 -4.83
C TRP A 292 21.01 16.62 -4.38
N ILE A 293 21.15 17.08 -3.14
CA ILE A 293 20.28 18.09 -2.56
C ILE A 293 20.70 19.47 -3.06
N GLN A 294 19.74 20.19 -3.64
CA GLN A 294 19.95 21.54 -4.11
C GLN A 294 20.03 22.54 -2.96
N ASN A 295 20.93 23.52 -3.12
CA ASN A 295 21.18 24.59 -2.15
C ASN A 295 21.44 24.05 -0.74
N PRO A 296 22.43 23.15 -0.55
CA PRO A 296 22.64 22.44 0.72
C PRO A 296 23.03 23.36 1.88
N GLN A 297 23.50 24.57 1.57
CA GLN A 297 23.83 25.63 2.53
C GLN A 297 22.61 26.27 3.21
N LEU A 298 21.40 26.08 2.66
CA LEU A 298 20.21 26.64 3.28
C LEU A 298 19.95 25.99 4.66
N PRO A 299 19.44 26.75 5.63
CA PRO A 299 19.11 26.23 6.95
C PRO A 299 18.21 24.99 6.86
N ASN A 300 18.43 24.04 7.77
CA ASN A 300 17.66 22.80 7.93
C ASN A 300 17.81 21.77 6.78
N LYS A 301 18.52 22.07 5.68
CA LYS A 301 18.71 21.11 4.58
C LYS A 301 19.39 19.82 5.02
N ARG A 302 20.38 19.93 5.90
CA ARG A 302 21.02 18.77 6.53
C ARG A 302 20.04 17.93 7.34
N GLN A 303 19.27 18.55 8.24
CA GLN A 303 18.26 17.84 9.04
C GLN A 303 17.16 17.21 8.18
N GLU A 304 16.75 17.87 7.09
CA GLU A 304 15.80 17.31 6.12
C GLU A 304 16.39 16.10 5.39
N ALA A 305 17.66 16.17 5.00
CA ALA A 305 18.37 15.06 4.37
C ALA A 305 18.47 13.86 5.31
N GLU A 306 18.83 14.12 6.57
CA GLU A 306 18.93 13.10 7.61
C GLU A 306 17.57 12.45 7.88
N TRP A 307 16.52 13.26 8.00
CA TRP A 307 15.15 12.75 8.17
C TRP A 307 14.70 11.91 6.97
N LEU A 308 14.93 12.39 5.75
CA LEU A 308 14.55 11.68 4.53
C LEU A 308 15.32 10.36 4.41
N ALA A 309 16.62 10.36 4.71
CA ALA A 309 17.42 9.15 4.75
C ALA A 309 16.92 8.15 5.78
N ALA A 310 16.54 8.61 6.99
CA ALA A 310 15.96 7.73 8.01
C ALA A 310 14.62 7.14 7.55
N LEU A 311 13.74 7.96 6.96
CA LEU A 311 12.46 7.51 6.40
C LEU A 311 12.65 6.46 5.30
N LEU A 312 13.53 6.73 4.33
CA LEU A 312 13.83 5.81 3.22
C LEU A 312 14.62 4.57 3.65
N SER A 313 15.27 4.60 4.83
CA SER A 313 15.93 3.42 5.40
C SER A 313 14.95 2.49 6.12
N ALA A 314 13.76 2.96 6.47
CA ALA A 314 12.76 2.14 7.14
C ALA A 314 12.33 0.95 6.24
N PRO A 315 12.04 -0.22 6.83
CA PRO A 315 11.46 -1.35 6.08
C PRO A 315 10.17 -0.94 5.36
N LYS A 316 10.09 -1.24 4.06
CA LYS A 316 8.95 -0.92 3.19
C LYS A 316 8.35 -2.22 2.61
N PRO A 317 7.03 -2.28 2.38
CA PRO A 317 6.42 -3.38 1.62
C PRO A 317 7.14 -3.58 0.29
N ASP A 318 7.21 -4.82 -0.19
CA ASP A 318 8.00 -5.15 -1.38
C ASP A 318 7.36 -4.56 -2.66
N GLU A 319 6.04 -4.32 -2.62
CA GLU A 319 5.25 -3.67 -3.65
C GLU A 319 5.43 -2.15 -3.67
N MET A 320 5.94 -1.56 -2.59
CA MET A 320 6.24 -0.14 -2.49
C MET A 320 7.62 0.11 -3.11
N LEU A 321 7.66 0.32 -4.42
CA LEU A 321 8.89 0.38 -5.23
C LEU A 321 9.69 1.69 -5.04
N VAL A 322 10.06 1.96 -3.80
CA VAL A 322 10.89 3.08 -3.36
C VAL A 322 12.26 2.52 -2.95
N PRO A 323 13.38 3.11 -3.40
CA PRO A 323 14.71 2.60 -3.09
C PRO A 323 15.01 2.63 -1.59
N ASP A 324 15.74 1.63 -1.13
CA ASP A 324 16.33 1.65 0.20
C ASP A 324 17.43 2.71 0.28
N CYS A 325 17.46 3.45 1.39
CA CYS A 325 18.52 4.40 1.67
C CYS A 325 19.62 3.76 2.52
N TYR A 326 20.88 4.04 2.16
CA TYR A 326 22.06 3.66 2.94
C TYR A 326 22.50 4.76 3.90
N GLY A 327 22.19 6.02 3.60
CA GLY A 327 22.50 7.17 4.47
C GLY A 327 22.61 8.49 3.71
N VAL A 328 23.31 9.44 4.33
CA VAL A 328 23.53 10.79 3.81
C VAL A 328 25.01 10.98 3.52
N LEU A 329 25.34 11.50 2.34
CA LEU A 329 26.63 12.12 2.07
C LEU A 329 26.58 13.56 2.55
N ASP A 330 27.32 13.89 3.61
CA ASP A 330 27.47 15.27 4.09
C ASP A 330 28.91 15.73 3.85
N ASP A 331 29.10 16.50 2.79
CA ASP A 331 30.38 17.11 2.44
C ASP A 331 30.20 18.62 2.16
N ILE A 332 29.31 19.24 2.93
CA ILE A 332 28.96 20.66 2.80
C ILE A 332 30.18 21.55 3.02
N THR A 333 31.07 21.16 3.93
CA THR A 333 32.23 21.96 4.33
C THR A 333 33.37 21.93 3.30
N GLN A 334 33.57 20.81 2.59
CA GLN A 334 34.70 20.65 1.66
C GLN A 334 34.29 20.92 0.22
N THR A 335 33.17 20.34 -0.23
CA THR A 335 32.75 20.41 -1.64
C THR A 335 31.42 21.11 -1.84
N ASN A 336 30.80 21.63 -0.77
CA ASN A 336 29.47 22.24 -0.83
C ASN A 336 28.42 21.26 -1.40
N ARG A 337 28.51 19.98 -1.00
CA ARG A 337 27.59 18.94 -1.48
C ARG A 337 26.92 18.21 -0.34
N LEU A 338 25.66 17.91 -0.55
CA LEU A 338 24.83 17.07 0.31
C LEU A 338 24.02 16.14 -0.59
N GLY A 339 23.95 14.87 -0.25
CA GLY A 339 23.21 13.91 -1.08
C GLY A 339 22.65 12.74 -0.28
N ILE A 340 21.57 12.16 -0.78
CA ILE A 340 20.99 10.92 -0.25
C ILE A 340 21.61 9.75 -1.00
N ILE A 341 22.17 8.79 -0.27
CA ILE A 341 22.80 7.59 -0.84
C ILE A 341 21.78 6.45 -0.80
N MET A 342 21.40 5.95 -1.97
CA MET A 342 20.36 4.97 -2.15
C MET A 342 20.85 3.72 -2.89
N ARG A 343 20.11 2.62 -2.69
CA ARG A 343 20.26 1.40 -3.46
C ARG A 343 19.78 1.65 -4.90
N PRO A 344 20.57 1.29 -5.93
CA PRO A 344 20.12 1.38 -7.31
C PRO A 344 19.19 0.21 -7.68
N PRO A 345 18.49 0.29 -8.83
CA PRO A 345 17.69 -0.82 -9.36
C PRO A 345 18.36 -2.20 -9.28
N ASP A 346 17.56 -3.24 -9.06
CA ASP A 346 18.05 -4.57 -8.69
C ASP A 346 18.89 -5.24 -9.80
N ASN A 347 18.64 -4.96 -11.07
CA ASN A 347 19.48 -5.39 -12.21
C ASN A 347 20.90 -4.80 -12.15
N ILE A 348 21.08 -3.62 -11.55
CA ILE A 348 22.38 -2.98 -11.34
C ILE A 348 23.04 -3.59 -10.09
N SER A 349 22.24 -3.86 -9.06
CA SER A 349 22.69 -4.35 -7.75
C SER A 349 23.01 -5.86 -7.68
N ARG A 350 22.26 -6.73 -8.39
CA ARG A 350 22.34 -8.20 -8.25
C ARG A 350 23.55 -8.84 -8.94
N THR A 351 24.18 -8.13 -9.87
CA THR A 351 25.22 -8.69 -10.74
C THR A 351 26.64 -8.40 -10.25
N THR A 352 26.81 -8.01 -8.99
CA THR A 352 28.09 -7.58 -8.43
C THR A 352 28.55 -8.55 -7.36
N THR A 353 29.26 -9.60 -7.76
CA THR A 353 30.10 -10.38 -6.85
C THR A 353 31.13 -9.46 -6.19
N SER A 354 31.50 -9.79 -4.95
CA SER A 354 32.44 -9.06 -4.09
C SER A 354 33.66 -8.50 -4.84
N ALA A 355 33.95 -7.21 -4.58
CA ALA A 355 35.05 -6.40 -5.09
C ALA A 355 35.02 -6.06 -6.60
N LEU A 356 34.26 -5.02 -6.95
CA LEU A 356 34.27 -4.39 -8.26
C LEU A 356 35.52 -3.50 -8.46
N PRO A 357 36.28 -3.61 -9.57
CA PRO A 357 37.40 -2.70 -9.83
C PRO A 357 36.93 -1.26 -10.15
N PRO A 358 37.79 -0.23 -9.99
CA PRO A 358 37.51 1.16 -10.40
C PRO A 358 37.24 1.27 -11.92
N GLY A 359 35.97 1.17 -12.32
CA GLY A 359 35.52 1.04 -13.71
C GLY A 359 34.35 0.06 -13.91
N ALA A 360 33.94 -0.65 -12.85
CA ALA A 360 32.84 -1.62 -12.89
C ALA A 360 31.44 -1.04 -13.14
N ILE A 361 31.24 0.26 -12.88
CA ILE A 361 30.04 0.95 -13.36
C ILE A 361 30.25 1.22 -14.85
N SER A 362 29.90 0.23 -15.67
CA SER A 362 29.84 0.35 -17.12
C SER A 362 28.72 1.32 -17.49
N GLU A 363 28.92 2.16 -18.52
CA GLU A 363 27.87 3.04 -19.06
C GLU A 363 26.61 2.26 -19.45
N ARG A 364 26.76 0.99 -19.89
CA ARG A 364 25.66 0.05 -20.19
C ARG A 364 24.88 -0.48 -18.97
N ARG A 365 25.21 -0.01 -17.77
CA ARG A 365 24.57 -0.39 -16.49
C ARG A 365 24.06 0.84 -15.75
N MET A 366 23.91 1.96 -16.45
CA MET A 366 23.35 3.18 -15.89
C MET A 366 21.83 3.09 -15.85
N PRO A 367 21.18 3.59 -14.79
CA PRO A 367 19.72 3.65 -14.76
C PRO A 367 19.21 4.62 -15.83
N VAL A 368 18.06 4.31 -16.42
CA VAL A 368 17.41 5.10 -17.49
C VAL A 368 16.09 5.63 -16.96
N SER A 369 15.83 6.93 -17.04
CA SER A 369 14.53 7.48 -16.62
C SER A 369 13.41 7.15 -17.61
N LEU A 370 12.14 7.18 -17.18
CA LEU A 370 10.98 7.05 -18.07
C LEU A 370 11.06 8.05 -19.24
N ARG A 371 11.44 9.29 -18.96
CA ARG A 371 11.62 10.33 -19.99
C ARG A 371 12.70 9.96 -21.00
N GLN A 372 13.83 9.42 -20.57
CA GLN A 372 14.88 8.95 -21.49
C GLN A 372 14.38 7.74 -22.28
N LEU A 373 13.65 6.83 -21.66
CA LEU A 373 13.06 5.67 -22.32
C LEU A 373 12.10 6.07 -23.44
N ILE A 374 11.26 7.08 -23.20
CA ILE A 374 10.31 7.61 -24.18
C ILE A 374 11.01 8.49 -25.23
N LYS A 375 11.85 9.47 -24.83
CA LYS A 375 12.47 10.44 -25.75
C LYS A 375 13.63 9.88 -26.58
N GLY A 376 14.38 8.90 -26.09
CA GLY A 376 15.55 8.46 -26.84
C GLY A 376 16.50 7.52 -26.12
N ARG A 377 16.71 6.37 -26.76
CA ARG A 377 18.00 5.68 -27.00
C ARG A 377 17.82 4.24 -27.44
N LEU A 378 16.59 3.80 -27.58
CA LEU A 378 16.29 2.52 -28.14
C LEU A 378 16.09 2.69 -29.65
N SER A 379 16.92 2.01 -30.44
CA SER A 379 16.75 1.83 -31.89
C SER A 379 15.25 1.66 -32.27
N PRO A 380 14.80 2.11 -33.45
CA PRO A 380 13.42 1.94 -33.92
C PRO A 380 12.83 0.53 -33.72
N LEU A 381 13.68 -0.51 -33.74
CA LEU A 381 13.34 -1.91 -33.42
C LEU A 381 12.76 -2.13 -32.02
N TYR A 382 13.10 -1.29 -31.04
CA TYR A 382 12.67 -1.41 -29.65
C TYR A 382 11.40 -0.63 -29.33
N ALA A 383 11.12 0.48 -30.03
CA ALA A 383 9.85 1.18 -29.88
C ALA A 383 8.67 0.27 -30.28
N SER A 384 8.87 -0.59 -31.28
CA SER A 384 7.94 -1.66 -31.66
C SER A 384 7.91 -2.85 -30.69
N ALA A 385 8.90 -2.98 -29.80
CA ALA A 385 9.00 -4.10 -28.86
C ALA A 385 8.28 -3.84 -27.53
N VAL A 386 7.94 -2.59 -27.20
CA VAL A 386 7.18 -2.26 -26.00
C VAL A 386 5.71 -2.56 -26.25
N THR A 387 5.28 -3.72 -25.76
CA THR A 387 3.89 -4.14 -25.87
C THR A 387 2.95 -3.31 -25.01
N LEU A 388 1.67 -3.26 -25.36
CA LEU A 388 0.62 -2.67 -24.52
C LEU A 388 0.61 -3.26 -23.11
N GLY A 389 0.81 -4.58 -22.98
CA GLY A 389 0.91 -5.25 -21.68
C GLY A 389 2.06 -4.71 -20.82
N THR A 390 3.21 -4.40 -21.44
CA THR A 390 4.35 -3.78 -20.77
C THR A 390 4.01 -2.38 -20.27
N LYS A 391 3.36 -1.54 -21.09
CA LYS A 391 2.89 -0.21 -20.68
C LYS A 391 1.94 -0.31 -19.47
N PHE A 392 0.97 -1.23 -19.50
CA PHE A 392 0.05 -1.44 -18.38
C PHE A 392 0.74 -1.93 -17.11
N ASN A 393 1.72 -2.82 -17.22
CA ASN A 393 2.48 -3.30 -16.07
C ASN A 393 3.27 -2.17 -15.41
N ILE A 394 3.92 -1.32 -16.21
CA ILE A 394 4.63 -0.13 -15.72
C ILE A 394 3.65 0.82 -15.04
N ALA A 395 2.53 1.14 -15.70
CA ALA A 395 1.48 2.01 -15.15
C ALA A 395 0.99 1.50 -13.79
N LYS A 396 0.70 0.20 -13.71
CA LYS A 396 0.25 -0.45 -12.48
C LYS A 396 1.27 -0.29 -11.35
N HIS A 397 2.54 -0.57 -11.59
CA HIS A 397 3.58 -0.43 -10.57
C HIS A 397 3.73 1.01 -10.06
N ILE A 398 3.64 2.00 -10.96
CA ILE A 398 3.70 3.42 -10.59
C ILE A 398 2.48 3.78 -9.72
N VAL A 399 1.28 3.42 -10.16
CA VAL A 399 0.02 3.71 -9.44
C VAL A 399 0.02 3.03 -8.07
N ASP A 400 0.45 1.77 -7.99
CA ASP A 400 0.53 1.01 -6.74
C ASP A 400 1.50 1.68 -5.75
N THR A 401 2.68 2.07 -6.23
CA THR A 401 3.68 2.74 -5.39
C THR A 401 3.17 4.09 -4.89
N VAL A 402 2.54 4.90 -5.74
CA VAL A 402 1.96 6.20 -5.35
C VAL A 402 0.79 6.03 -4.36
N HIS A 403 -0.08 5.04 -4.60
CA HIS A 403 -1.15 4.68 -3.65
C HIS A 403 -0.59 4.39 -2.26
N MET A 404 0.44 3.56 -2.19
CA MET A 404 1.08 3.17 -0.93
C MET A 404 1.74 4.36 -0.22
N ILE A 405 2.39 5.25 -0.97
CA ILE A 405 2.94 6.50 -0.43
C ILE A 405 1.82 7.38 0.15
N HIS A 406 0.68 7.51 -0.53
CA HIS A 406 -0.48 8.29 -0.06
C HIS A 406 -1.17 7.65 1.15
N ALA A 407 -1.25 6.32 1.21
CA ALA A 407 -1.75 5.57 2.36
C ALA A 407 -0.87 5.78 3.60
N ALA A 408 0.44 5.92 3.40
CA ALA A 408 1.39 6.35 4.45
C ALA A 408 1.34 7.86 4.74
N GLU A 409 0.44 8.60 4.09
CA GLU A 409 0.28 10.06 4.21
C GLU A 409 1.52 10.86 3.81
N TRP A 410 2.35 10.27 2.96
CA TRP A 410 3.46 10.94 2.32
C TRP A 410 3.04 11.41 0.92
N VAL A 411 3.77 12.39 0.40
CA VAL A 411 3.43 13.12 -0.83
C VAL A 411 4.69 13.23 -1.66
N HIS A 412 4.58 12.94 -2.96
CA HIS A 412 5.73 12.62 -3.79
C HIS A 412 5.82 13.41 -5.10
N LYS A 413 6.96 14.07 -5.32
CA LYS A 413 7.25 14.83 -6.54
C LYS A 413 8.25 14.07 -7.43
N ALA A 414 7.74 13.14 -8.24
CA ALA A 414 8.53 12.06 -8.82
C ALA A 414 9.25 12.30 -10.15
N ALA A 415 10.36 11.59 -10.31
CA ALA A 415 10.79 10.98 -11.58
C ALA A 415 10.83 9.43 -11.42
N ILE A 416 10.76 8.67 -12.50
CA ILE A 416 10.76 7.19 -12.47
C ILE A 416 11.99 6.66 -13.20
N PHE A 417 12.70 5.68 -12.61
CA PHE A 417 13.83 4.99 -13.24
C PHE A 417 13.48 3.56 -13.65
N PHE A 418 14.07 3.15 -14.77
CA PHE A 418 14.10 1.82 -15.34
C PHE A 418 15.52 1.26 -15.41
N PRO A 419 15.64 -0.06 -15.35
CA PRO A 419 16.89 -0.80 -15.57
C PRO A 419 17.31 -0.91 -17.04
N GLU A 420 18.61 -1.04 -17.32
CA GLU A 420 19.15 -1.48 -18.63
C GLU A 420 19.45 -2.99 -18.63
N GLY A 421 19.04 -3.65 -19.72
CA GLY A 421 19.06 -5.10 -20.04
C GLY A 421 18.13 -5.35 -21.25
N GLU A 422 18.12 -6.53 -21.89
CA GLU A 422 17.15 -6.83 -22.96
C GLU A 422 15.73 -6.51 -22.47
N ILE A 423 15.09 -5.55 -23.13
CA ILE A 423 13.88 -4.85 -22.68
C ILE A 423 12.69 -5.77 -22.43
N CYS A 424 12.62 -6.90 -23.14
CA CYS A 424 11.60 -7.91 -22.90
C CYS A 424 11.69 -8.51 -21.49
N ASP A 425 12.91 -8.70 -20.98
CA ASP A 425 13.16 -9.23 -19.63
C ASP A 425 13.30 -8.11 -18.59
N SER A 426 13.81 -6.93 -18.97
CA SER A 426 14.08 -5.81 -18.06
C SER A 426 12.91 -4.84 -17.84
N LEU A 427 11.98 -4.65 -18.80
CA LEU A 427 10.73 -3.90 -18.52
C LEU A 427 9.74 -4.70 -17.66
N SER A 428 9.97 -6.01 -17.51
CA SER A 428 9.32 -6.83 -16.48
C SER A 428 9.91 -6.62 -15.09
N SER A 429 11.02 -5.88 -14.95
CA SER A 429 11.71 -5.70 -13.68
C SER A 429 11.31 -4.39 -12.99
N ASN A 430 10.57 -4.54 -11.89
CA ASN A 430 10.12 -3.56 -10.90
C ASN A 430 10.75 -2.14 -11.03
N PRO A 431 10.03 -1.17 -11.63
CA PRO A 431 10.53 0.21 -11.75
C PRO A 431 10.69 0.86 -10.38
N LEU A 432 11.74 1.65 -10.16
CA LEU A 432 11.93 2.38 -8.90
C LEU A 432 11.47 3.82 -9.03
N LEU A 433 10.68 4.25 -8.04
CA LEU A 433 10.22 5.61 -7.88
C LEU A 433 11.27 6.41 -7.09
N VAL A 434 11.72 7.54 -7.64
CA VAL A 434 12.81 8.36 -7.11
C VAL A 434 12.47 9.86 -7.23
N GLY A 435 13.42 10.74 -6.90
CA GLY A 435 13.25 12.19 -6.96
C GLY A 435 12.82 12.80 -5.62
N PHE A 436 13.15 12.15 -4.51
CA PHE A 436 12.72 12.56 -3.18
C PHE A 436 13.39 13.84 -2.68
N ASN A 437 14.45 14.30 -3.34
CA ASN A 437 15.11 15.58 -3.03
C ASN A 437 14.16 16.80 -3.02
N ASN A 438 13.01 16.71 -3.68
CA ASN A 438 11.95 17.73 -3.68
C ASN A 438 10.69 17.34 -2.90
N ALA A 439 10.63 16.13 -2.34
CA ALA A 439 9.57 15.64 -1.47
C ALA A 439 9.70 16.31 -0.09
N ARG A 440 9.15 17.52 0.03
CA ARG A 440 9.29 18.37 1.22
C ARG A 440 8.01 18.47 2.02
N MET A 441 8.21 18.49 3.35
CA MET A 441 7.34 19.16 4.30
C MET A 441 7.14 20.61 3.88
N SER A 442 5.87 21.03 3.90
CA SER A 442 5.38 22.39 3.75
C SER A 442 6.26 23.43 4.47
N ARG A 443 6.76 24.46 3.77
CA ARG A 443 6.25 25.86 3.86
C ARG A 443 7.16 26.97 3.30
N THR A 444 8.41 26.71 2.90
CA THR A 444 9.29 27.82 2.49
C THR A 444 10.22 27.48 1.32
N ALA A 445 10.41 28.50 0.48
CA ALA A 445 11.21 28.58 -0.74
C ALA A 445 10.57 27.97 -2.00
N ALA A 446 9.75 28.79 -2.66
CA ALA A 446 9.85 28.93 -4.11
C ALA A 446 11.31 29.30 -4.41
N LEU A 447 12.03 28.50 -5.18
CA LEU A 447 13.16 28.89 -6.03
C LEU A 447 13.71 27.63 -6.71
N ASN A 448 13.72 27.67 -8.04
CA ASN A 448 14.28 26.71 -9.00
C ASN A 448 13.55 25.36 -9.17
N LEU A 449 12.24 25.30 -8.93
CA LEU A 449 11.42 24.32 -9.62
C LEU A 449 11.19 24.84 -11.04
N THR A 450 11.58 24.08 -12.06
CA THR A 450 10.95 24.23 -13.38
C THR A 450 9.48 23.90 -13.18
N LEU A 451 8.66 24.94 -13.00
CA LEU A 451 7.21 24.86 -12.96
C LEU A 451 6.77 24.42 -14.35
N ASP A 452 6.70 23.11 -14.56
CA ASP A 452 6.28 22.49 -15.79
C ASP A 452 4.81 22.07 -15.70
N TYR A 453 4.25 21.63 -16.82
CA TYR A 453 2.85 21.23 -16.94
C TYR A 453 2.49 19.95 -16.16
N TYR A 454 3.47 19.24 -15.56
CA TYR A 454 3.21 18.17 -14.59
C TYR A 454 2.78 18.73 -13.24
N GLN A 455 3.04 20.00 -12.95
CA GLN A 455 2.55 20.63 -11.73
C GLN A 455 1.07 20.97 -11.85
N HIS A 456 0.32 20.65 -10.80
CA HIS A 456 -1.08 21.04 -10.71
C HIS A 456 -1.23 22.57 -10.80
N ARG A 457 -2.25 23.04 -11.53
CA ARG A 457 -2.53 24.46 -11.78
C ARG A 457 -2.50 25.35 -10.53
N ALA A 458 -3.15 24.94 -9.46
CA ALA A 458 -3.13 25.70 -8.19
C ALA A 458 -1.71 25.89 -7.63
N LYS A 459 -0.80 24.93 -7.86
CA LYS A 459 0.61 25.02 -7.44
C LYS A 459 1.45 25.87 -8.39
N LEU A 460 1.11 25.89 -9.68
CA LEU A 460 1.69 26.82 -10.67
C LEU A 460 1.30 28.27 -10.36
N ALA A 461 0.02 28.51 -10.09
CA ALA A 461 -0.53 29.83 -9.79
C ALA A 461 0.02 30.40 -8.47
N ASP A 462 0.22 29.55 -7.46
CA ASP A 462 0.83 29.94 -6.20
C ASP A 462 1.88 28.90 -5.75
N PRO A 463 3.17 29.10 -6.06
CA PRO A 463 4.25 28.22 -5.61
C PRO A 463 4.38 28.16 -4.08
N SER A 464 3.79 29.08 -3.33
CA SER A 464 3.82 29.09 -1.86
C SER A 464 2.81 28.10 -1.24
N VAL A 465 1.77 27.68 -1.97
CA VAL A 465 0.77 26.75 -1.39
C VAL A 465 1.39 25.41 -0.99
N PRO A 466 1.02 24.84 0.18
CA PRO A 466 1.45 23.51 0.56
C PRO A 466 1.07 22.48 -0.51
N TYR A 467 1.97 21.54 -0.77
CA TYR A 467 1.69 20.47 -1.72
C TYR A 467 0.65 19.51 -1.13
N ARG A 468 -0.27 18.99 -1.96
CA ARG A 468 -1.39 18.13 -1.55
C ARG A 468 -1.41 16.85 -2.39
N ARG A 469 -2.07 15.78 -1.88
CA ARG A 469 -2.26 14.51 -2.62
C ARG A 469 -2.87 14.71 -4.01
N LEU A 470 -3.80 15.66 -4.16
CA LEU A 470 -4.39 16.00 -5.45
C LEU A 470 -3.34 16.41 -6.51
N TYR A 471 -2.26 17.06 -6.09
CA TYR A 471 -1.21 17.51 -7.01
C TYR A 471 -0.33 16.34 -7.48
N ASP A 472 -0.10 15.34 -6.61
CA ASP A 472 0.56 14.09 -7.00
C ASP A 472 -0.32 13.32 -8.00
N LEU A 473 -1.64 13.26 -7.77
CA LEU A 473 -2.58 12.58 -8.68
C LEU A 473 -2.61 13.23 -10.07
N TYR A 474 -2.57 14.57 -10.12
CA TYR A 474 -2.46 15.28 -11.39
C TYR A 474 -1.14 14.96 -12.11
N SER A 475 -0.01 15.00 -11.38
CA SER A 475 1.31 14.67 -11.92
C SER A 475 1.35 13.22 -12.43
N LEU A 476 0.77 12.29 -11.65
CA LEU A 476 0.61 10.89 -12.00
C LEU A 476 -0.22 10.71 -13.27
N GLY A 477 -1.34 11.43 -13.40
CA GLY A 477 -2.16 11.41 -14.61
C GLY A 477 -1.38 11.83 -15.86
N CYS A 478 -0.54 12.85 -15.75
CA CYS A 478 0.33 13.29 -16.84
C CYS A 478 1.38 12.21 -17.20
N VAL A 479 2.02 11.58 -16.21
CA VAL A 479 2.98 10.49 -16.43
C VAL A 479 2.31 9.26 -17.06
N LEU A 480 1.09 8.92 -16.65
CA LEU A 480 0.32 7.84 -17.26
C LEU A 480 -0.06 8.16 -18.70
N LEU A 481 -0.33 9.44 -19.00
CA LEU A 481 -0.59 9.90 -20.35
C LEU A 481 0.66 9.80 -21.24
N ASP A 482 1.83 10.22 -20.74
CA ASP A 482 3.11 10.02 -21.45
C ASP A 482 3.33 8.55 -21.79
N LEU A 483 3.04 7.67 -20.84
CA LEU A 483 3.23 6.23 -20.97
C LEU A 483 2.23 5.60 -21.95
N GLY A 484 0.96 6.01 -21.91
CA GLY A 484 -0.09 5.55 -22.81
C GLY A 484 0.22 5.93 -24.26
N LEU A 485 0.50 7.22 -24.48
CA LEU A 485 0.88 7.77 -25.78
C LEU A 485 2.26 7.30 -26.26
N TRP A 486 3.07 6.77 -25.34
CA TRP A 486 4.50 6.49 -25.56
C TRP A 486 5.23 7.68 -26.19
N GLY A 487 4.89 8.87 -25.70
CA GLY A 487 5.36 10.15 -26.20
C GLY A 487 5.28 11.18 -25.08
N MET A 488 6.29 12.04 -24.96
CA MET A 488 6.32 13.01 -23.87
C MET A 488 5.38 14.16 -24.18
N LEU A 489 4.61 14.57 -23.17
CA LEU A 489 3.74 15.74 -23.24
C LEU A 489 4.49 17.00 -23.68
N ASP A 490 5.76 17.17 -23.30
CA ASP A 490 6.64 18.30 -23.70
C ASP A 490 6.65 18.51 -25.22
N ASP A 491 6.55 17.41 -25.96
CA ASP A 491 6.67 17.39 -27.41
C ASP A 491 5.27 17.51 -28.08
N LEU A 492 4.20 17.33 -27.30
CA LEU A 492 2.80 17.30 -27.75
C LEU A 492 2.01 18.56 -27.39
N ILE A 493 2.42 19.28 -26.33
CA ILE A 493 1.71 20.46 -25.83
C ILE A 493 2.63 21.67 -25.80
N GLN A 494 2.08 22.83 -26.14
CA GLN A 494 2.78 24.10 -25.97
C GLN A 494 2.54 24.62 -24.55
N PHE A 495 3.62 24.88 -23.82
CA PHE A 495 3.56 25.41 -22.47
C PHE A 495 3.74 26.93 -22.50
N ASP A 496 2.62 27.64 -22.38
CA ASP A 496 2.62 29.09 -22.23
C ASP A 496 2.85 29.38 -20.73
N GLY A 497 4.11 29.63 -20.36
CA GLY A 497 4.56 29.74 -18.96
C GLY A 497 3.96 30.89 -18.13
N ASP A 498 2.91 31.56 -18.62
CA ASP A 498 2.19 32.64 -17.93
C ASP A 498 0.94 32.17 -17.17
N GLY A 499 0.56 30.89 -17.29
CA GLY A 499 -0.62 30.34 -16.61
C GLY A 499 -1.95 30.85 -17.16
N SER A 500 -1.99 31.49 -18.33
CA SER A 500 -3.21 31.90 -19.00
C SER A 500 -4.05 30.68 -19.43
N GLU A 501 -5.33 30.73 -19.08
CA GLU A 501 -6.11 29.57 -18.65
C GLU A 501 -6.65 28.56 -19.69
N PRO A 502 -6.67 28.72 -21.03
CA PRO A 502 -7.32 27.71 -21.87
C PRO A 502 -6.39 26.71 -22.60
N SER A 503 -5.11 26.98 -22.85
CA SER A 503 -4.36 26.18 -23.87
C SER A 503 -3.87 24.82 -23.32
N THR A 504 -2.97 24.80 -22.33
CA THR A 504 -2.26 23.57 -21.92
C THR A 504 -3.18 22.51 -21.32
N ALA A 505 -4.08 22.88 -20.41
CA ALA A 505 -4.92 21.88 -19.77
C ALA A 505 -6.10 21.41 -20.63
N ALA A 506 -6.60 22.26 -21.55
CA ALA A 506 -7.54 21.79 -22.56
C ALA A 506 -6.84 20.88 -23.57
N GLN A 507 -5.56 21.11 -23.88
CA GLN A 507 -4.73 20.19 -24.67
C GLN A 507 -4.55 18.85 -23.95
N ILE A 508 -4.19 18.83 -22.66
CA ILE A 508 -4.09 17.59 -21.87
C ILE A 508 -5.44 16.86 -21.82
N HIS A 509 -6.53 17.57 -21.54
CA HIS A 509 -7.87 16.97 -21.52
C HIS A 509 -8.26 16.40 -22.88
N ARG A 510 -7.95 17.12 -23.98
CA ARG A 510 -8.18 16.65 -25.35
C ARG A 510 -7.41 15.36 -25.61
N LEU A 511 -6.11 15.34 -25.36
CA LEU A 511 -5.27 14.14 -25.51
C LEU A 511 -5.80 12.95 -24.71
N ALA A 512 -6.29 13.20 -23.48
CA ALA A 512 -6.87 12.15 -22.64
C ALA A 512 -8.26 11.66 -23.08
N SER A 513 -8.97 12.40 -23.94
CA SER A 513 -10.34 12.11 -24.40
C SER A 513 -10.42 11.70 -25.86
N GLU A 514 -9.30 11.68 -26.58
CA GLU A 514 -9.24 11.20 -27.95
C GLU A 514 -9.56 9.70 -28.01
N SER A 515 -10.54 9.35 -28.83
CA SER A 515 -11.05 7.97 -29.00
C SER A 515 -10.06 7.01 -29.67
N ASN A 516 -8.89 7.50 -30.10
CA ASN A 516 -7.87 6.75 -30.83
C ASN A 516 -6.58 6.52 -30.01
N LEU A 517 -6.68 6.38 -28.68
CA LEU A 517 -5.55 6.02 -27.81
C LEU A 517 -4.99 4.60 -28.06
N ASP A 518 -5.59 3.82 -28.97
CA ASP A 518 -5.12 2.50 -29.45
C ASP A 518 -3.93 2.57 -30.44
N ARG A 519 -2.96 3.48 -30.23
CA ARG A 519 -1.74 3.54 -31.04
C ARG A 519 -0.53 2.87 -30.40
#